data_AF-R3WB96-F1
#
_entry.id   AF-R3WB96-F1
#
_cell.length_a   1.000
_cell.length_b   1.000
_cell.length_c   1.000
_cell.angle_alpha   90.00
_cell.angle_beta   90.00
_cell.angle_gamma   90.00
#
_symmetry.space_group_name_H-M   'P 1'
#
loop_
_entity.id
_entity.type
_entity.pdbx_description
1 polymer ?
#
loop_
_entity_poly.entity_id
_entity_poly.type
_entity_poly.pdbx_seq_one_letter_code
_entity_poly.pdbx_strand_id
1 'polypeptide(L)'
;MSATRVKVKLTIEGEDLDPNIVTEKIGLTPNITHKRGEKLKNNRTRRHGSWGIIQEFEESYDISIQLNKLLGLITNKEDKLLYIKEMYSCTIIVSVIIEIENKEVPGIVIEEGFSSLVSKIGADIDIDIYIMS
;
A
#
# COMPACT_ATOMS: atom_id res chain seq x y z
N MET A 1 6.23 20.56 18.75
CA MET A 1 6.80 19.20 18.71
C MET A 1 6.03 18.44 17.65
N SER A 2 6.72 17.65 16.84
CA SER A 2 6.05 16.74 15.90
C SER A 2 5.34 15.64 16.68
N ALA A 3 4.16 15.21 16.24
CA ALA A 3 3.44 14.09 16.82
C ALA A 3 3.73 12.80 16.04
N THR A 4 3.46 11.64 16.64
CA THR A 4 3.56 10.35 15.94
C THR A 4 2.62 10.32 14.73
N ARG A 5 3.15 9.88 13.58
CA ARG A 5 2.40 9.84 12.32
C ARG A 5 2.38 8.45 11.71
N VAL A 6 1.23 8.09 11.16
CA VAL A 6 1.00 6.81 10.50
C VAL A 6 0.60 7.07 9.05
N LYS A 7 1.06 6.19 8.16
CA LYS A 7 0.69 6.16 6.75
C LYS A 7 0.51 4.74 6.31
N VAL A 8 -0.51 4.49 5.48
CA VAL A 8 -0.75 3.19 4.87
C VAL A 8 -0.64 3.30 3.35
N LYS A 9 -0.09 2.25 2.74
CA LYS A 9 0.05 2.11 1.29
C LYS A 9 -0.53 0.77 0.86
N LEU A 10 -1.18 0.75 -0.29
CA LEU A 10 -1.39 -0.46 -1.08
C LEU A 10 -0.54 -0.36 -2.33
N THR A 11 0.33 -1.34 -2.56
CA THR A 11 1.16 -1.43 -3.77
C THR A 11 0.95 -2.76 -4.47
N ILE A 12 1.02 -2.72 -5.79
CA ILE A 12 1.01 -3.88 -6.68
C ILE A 12 2.29 -3.80 -7.51
N GLU A 13 3.13 -4.81 -7.42
CA GLU A 13 4.45 -4.85 -8.06
C GLU A 13 4.60 -6.11 -8.91
N GLY A 14 4.91 -5.94 -10.19
CA GLY A 14 5.08 -7.05 -11.13
C GLY A 14 6.04 -6.67 -12.24
N GLU A 15 6.78 -7.65 -12.77
CA GLU A 15 7.84 -7.39 -13.75
C GLU A 15 7.33 -6.61 -14.97
N ASP A 16 6.27 -7.11 -15.60
CA ASP A 16 5.67 -6.53 -16.81
C ASP A 16 4.32 -5.84 -16.55
N LEU A 17 4.08 -5.41 -15.31
CA LEU A 17 2.84 -4.74 -14.90
C LEU A 17 2.65 -3.42 -15.67
N ASP A 18 1.50 -3.28 -16.34
CA ASP A 18 1.08 -1.98 -16.92
C ASP A 18 0.09 -1.28 -15.97
N PRO A 19 0.48 -0.18 -15.32
CA PRO A 19 -0.38 0.54 -14.38
C PRO A 19 -1.67 1.09 -15.02
N ASN A 20 -1.69 1.30 -16.35
CA ASN A 20 -2.90 1.76 -17.03
C ASN A 20 -3.97 0.66 -17.07
N ILE A 21 -3.57 -0.58 -17.37
CA ILE A 21 -4.46 -1.74 -17.38
C ILE A 21 -4.96 -2.02 -15.96
N VAL A 22 -4.07 -1.95 -14.97
CA VAL A 22 -4.44 -2.10 -13.55
C VAL A 22 -5.48 -1.07 -13.14
N THR A 23 -5.28 0.20 -13.49
CA THR A 23 -6.23 1.30 -13.22
C THR A 23 -7.60 1.01 -13.84
N GLU A 24 -7.63 0.62 -15.11
CA GLU A 24 -8.87 0.31 -15.85
C GLU A 24 -9.65 -0.86 -15.19
N LYS A 25 -8.96 -1.95 -14.86
CA LYS A 25 -9.60 -3.16 -14.33
C LYS A 25 -10.10 -2.98 -12.90
N ILE A 26 -9.27 -2.40 -12.03
CA ILE A 26 -9.62 -2.17 -10.63
C ILE A 26 -10.70 -1.08 -10.53
N GLY A 27 -10.64 -0.06 -11.39
CA GLY A 27 -11.53 1.10 -11.34
C GLY A 27 -11.19 2.05 -10.17
N LEU A 28 -9.91 2.13 -9.81
CA LEU A 28 -9.38 3.06 -8.82
C LEU A 28 -8.28 3.91 -9.46
N THR A 29 -8.21 5.18 -9.07
CA THR A 29 -7.15 6.08 -9.51
C THR A 29 -5.93 5.93 -8.58
N PRO A 30 -4.77 5.47 -9.07
CA PRO A 30 -3.56 5.43 -8.28
C PRO A 30 -3.00 6.83 -8.06
N ASN A 31 -2.19 6.99 -7.02
CA ASN A 31 -1.34 8.17 -6.84
C ASN A 31 0.16 7.84 -6.97
N ILE A 32 0.49 6.55 -7.16
CA ILE A 32 1.82 6.12 -7.58
C ILE A 32 1.69 5.11 -8.72
N THR A 33 2.41 5.37 -9.81
CA THR A 33 2.56 4.42 -10.92
C THR A 33 3.97 4.48 -11.46
N HIS A 34 4.50 3.33 -11.86
CA HIS A 34 5.77 3.24 -12.53
C HIS A 34 5.67 2.21 -13.64
N LYS A 35 6.30 2.50 -14.79
CA LYS A 35 6.47 1.51 -15.85
C LYS A 35 7.89 0.95 -15.82
N ARG A 36 8.03 -0.33 -16.13
CA ARG A 36 9.35 -0.94 -16.37
C ARG A 36 10.10 -0.13 -17.42
N GLY A 37 11.39 0.12 -17.18
CA GLY A 37 12.25 0.88 -18.08
C GLY A 37 12.16 2.40 -17.92
N GLU A 38 11.23 2.93 -17.12
CA GLU A 38 11.14 4.37 -16.86
C GLU A 38 12.44 4.88 -16.20
N LYS A 39 12.96 6.00 -16.70
CA LYS A 39 14.23 6.58 -16.24
C LYS A 39 14.05 7.29 -14.89
N LEU A 40 14.90 6.95 -13.95
CA LEU A 40 15.05 7.63 -12.66
C LEU A 40 16.06 8.78 -12.78
N LYS A 41 16.02 9.71 -11.81
CA LYS A 41 16.89 10.90 -11.74
C LYS A 41 18.40 10.56 -11.74
N ASN A 42 18.77 9.34 -11.38
CA ASN A 42 20.15 8.87 -11.26
C ASN A 42 20.58 7.96 -12.44
N ASN A 43 19.98 8.12 -13.62
CA ASN A 43 20.21 7.30 -14.83
C ASN A 43 19.93 5.79 -14.68
N ARG A 44 19.38 5.34 -13.55
CA ARG A 44 18.84 3.98 -13.43
C ARG A 44 17.46 3.91 -14.06
N THR A 45 17.00 2.71 -14.36
CA THR A 45 15.64 2.46 -14.82
C THR A 45 14.85 1.66 -13.78
N ARG A 46 13.53 1.86 -13.77
CA ARG A 46 12.61 1.02 -13.00
C ARG A 46 12.71 -0.43 -13.48
N ARG A 47 12.96 -1.34 -12.55
CA ARG A 47 13.17 -2.78 -12.85
C ARG A 47 11.87 -3.53 -13.11
N HIS A 48 10.77 -3.07 -12.50
CA HIS A 48 9.44 -3.64 -12.59
C HIS A 48 8.42 -2.51 -12.79
N GLY A 49 7.21 -2.88 -13.22
CA GLY A 49 6.05 -2.00 -13.15
C GLY A 49 5.46 -1.98 -11.74
N SER A 50 4.87 -0.85 -11.36
CA SER A 50 4.09 -0.77 -10.12
C SER A 50 2.90 0.16 -10.20
N TRP A 51 1.92 -0.11 -9.35
CA TRP A 51 0.68 0.63 -9.19
C TRP A 51 0.36 0.71 -7.72
N GLY A 52 -0.14 1.84 -7.22
CA GLY A 52 -0.50 1.92 -5.82
C GLY A 52 -1.29 3.14 -5.39
N ILE A 53 -1.83 3.03 -4.17
CA ILE A 53 -2.51 4.08 -3.43
C ILE A 53 -1.74 4.28 -2.14
N ILE A 54 -1.19 5.48 -1.98
CA ILE A 54 -0.44 5.93 -0.82
C ILE A 54 -1.29 6.97 -0.10
N GLN A 55 -1.69 6.69 1.13
CA GLN A 55 -2.30 7.72 1.97
C GLN A 55 -1.24 8.75 2.38
N GLU A 56 -1.67 9.96 2.69
CA GLU A 56 -0.79 10.93 3.33
C GLU A 56 -0.47 10.49 4.77
N PHE A 57 0.60 11.05 5.33
CA PHE A 57 0.84 10.89 6.76
C PHE A 57 -0.22 11.61 7.57
N GLU A 58 -0.73 10.94 8.59
CA GLU A 58 -1.70 11.48 9.53
C GLU A 58 -1.18 11.30 10.95
N GLU A 59 -1.37 12.29 11.82
CA GLU A 59 -1.17 12.09 13.25
C GLU A 59 -2.12 10.99 13.74
N SER A 60 -1.56 9.99 14.43
CA SER A 60 -2.36 8.88 14.91
C SER A 60 -1.67 8.09 16.00
N TYR A 61 -2.49 7.66 16.96
CA TYR A 61 -2.10 6.77 18.05
C TYR A 61 -2.71 5.37 17.87
N ASP A 62 -3.34 5.08 16.73
CA ASP A 62 -3.93 3.78 16.40
C ASP A 62 -3.94 3.56 14.89
N ILE A 63 -3.17 2.59 14.41
CA ILE A 63 -3.04 2.31 12.97
C ILE A 63 -4.35 1.81 12.34
N SER A 64 -5.30 1.31 13.14
CA SER A 64 -6.58 0.79 12.65
C SER A 64 -7.35 1.85 11.86
N ILE A 65 -7.18 3.13 12.19
CA ILE A 65 -7.82 4.27 11.53
C ILE A 65 -7.38 4.33 10.06
N GLN A 66 -6.08 4.23 9.78
CA GLN A 66 -5.55 4.28 8.41
C GLN A 66 -5.81 2.98 7.64
N LEU A 67 -5.74 1.83 8.33
CA LEU A 67 -6.08 0.53 7.73
C LEU A 67 -7.55 0.49 7.29
N ASN A 68 -8.47 0.99 8.12
CA ASN A 68 -9.90 1.03 7.80
C ASN A 68 -10.23 2.00 6.66
N LYS A 69 -9.47 3.10 6.50
CA LYS A 69 -9.55 3.95 5.30
C LYS A 69 -9.16 3.18 4.04
N LEU A 70 -8.08 2.39 4.10
CA LEU A 70 -7.69 1.55 2.97
C LEU A 70 -8.75 0.48 2.70
N LEU A 71 -9.21 -0.22 3.73
CA LEU A 71 -10.26 -1.25 3.66
C LEU A 71 -11.48 -0.73 2.89
N GLY A 72 -11.97 0.47 3.22
CA GLY A 72 -13.10 1.09 2.52
C GLY A 72 -12.88 1.34 1.03
N LEU A 73 -11.63 1.57 0.60
CA LEU A 73 -11.30 1.76 -0.82
C LEU A 73 -11.32 0.45 -1.61
N ILE A 74 -10.87 -0.65 -1.00
CA ILE A 74 -10.68 -1.94 -1.69
C ILE A 74 -11.78 -2.98 -1.42
N THR A 75 -12.69 -2.70 -0.49
CA THR A 75 -13.91 -3.51 -0.31
C THR A 75 -14.69 -3.60 -1.64
N ASN A 76 -15.15 -4.81 -1.98
CA ASN A 76 -15.82 -5.16 -3.23
C ASN A 76 -14.93 -5.07 -4.49
N LYS A 77 -13.60 -5.04 -4.34
CA LYS A 77 -12.63 -5.09 -5.45
C LYS A 77 -11.70 -6.29 -5.37
N GLU A 78 -11.99 -7.24 -4.47
CA GLU A 78 -11.13 -8.37 -4.16
C GLU A 78 -10.91 -9.26 -5.38
N ASP A 79 -11.98 -9.59 -6.09
CA ASP A 79 -11.91 -10.44 -7.29
C ASP A 79 -11.12 -9.76 -8.41
N LYS A 80 -11.20 -8.42 -8.50
CA LYS A 80 -10.42 -7.64 -9.47
C LYS A 80 -8.93 -7.61 -9.11
N LEU A 81 -8.63 -7.46 -7.82
CA LEU A 81 -7.26 -7.49 -7.30
C LEU A 81 -6.63 -8.88 -7.50
N LEU A 82 -7.38 -9.95 -7.22
CA LEU A 82 -6.97 -11.32 -7.49
C LEU A 82 -6.73 -11.57 -8.98
N TYR A 83 -7.65 -11.11 -9.84
CA TYR A 83 -7.47 -11.21 -11.28
C TYR A 83 -6.19 -10.52 -11.76
N ILE A 84 -5.88 -9.31 -11.24
CA ILE A 84 -4.63 -8.62 -11.55
C ILE A 84 -3.42 -9.39 -11.04
N LYS A 85 -3.51 -9.95 -9.82
CA LYS A 85 -2.45 -10.78 -9.21
C LYS A 85 -2.09 -11.96 -10.11
N GLU A 86 -3.09 -12.68 -10.60
CA GLU A 86 -2.92 -13.83 -11.49
C GLU A 86 -2.43 -13.39 -12.88
N MET A 87 -3.08 -12.39 -13.47
CA MET A 87 -2.78 -11.88 -14.82
C MET A 87 -1.32 -11.45 -14.96
N TYR A 88 -0.77 -10.80 -13.94
CA TYR A 88 0.61 -10.29 -13.96
C TYR A 88 1.59 -11.13 -13.14
N SER A 89 1.13 -12.21 -12.48
CA SER A 89 1.92 -12.95 -11.49
C SER A 89 2.62 -12.00 -10.49
N CYS A 90 1.90 -10.97 -10.04
CA CYS A 90 2.44 -9.85 -9.28
C CYS A 90 2.23 -10.01 -7.77
N THR A 91 2.93 -9.20 -6.99
CA THR A 91 2.77 -9.13 -5.53
C THR A 91 1.86 -7.96 -5.18
N ILE A 92 0.98 -8.17 -4.19
CA ILE A 92 0.18 -7.10 -3.59
C ILE A 92 0.69 -6.94 -2.16
N ILE A 93 0.98 -5.71 -1.74
CA ILE A 93 1.55 -5.41 -0.43
C ILE A 93 0.76 -4.28 0.20
N VAL A 94 0.40 -4.44 1.47
CA VAL A 94 -0.08 -3.36 2.31
C VAL A 94 1.04 -2.95 3.27
N SER A 95 1.63 -1.78 3.07
CA SER A 95 2.69 -1.26 3.94
C SER A 95 2.14 -0.24 4.93
N VAL A 96 2.45 -0.42 6.21
CA VAL A 96 2.18 0.53 7.29
C VAL A 96 3.51 1.19 7.67
N ILE A 97 3.58 2.52 7.56
CA ILE A 97 4.75 3.29 7.94
C ILE A 97 4.40 4.12 9.16
N ILE A 98 5.15 3.92 10.24
CA ILE A 98 4.97 4.59 11.53
C ILE A 98 6.21 5.42 11.82
N GLU A 99 6.03 6.73 11.97
CA GLU A 99 7.07 7.66 12.45
C GLU A 99 6.74 8.02 13.90
N ILE A 100 7.47 7.44 14.85
CA ILE A 100 7.27 7.63 16.28
C ILE A 100 8.03 8.87 16.73
N GLU A 101 7.30 9.82 17.30
CA GLU A 101 7.82 11.05 17.90
C GLU A 101 7.51 11.06 19.40
N ASN A 102 8.34 11.74 20.21
CA ASN A 102 8.13 11.90 21.65
C ASN A 102 7.86 10.61 22.46
N LYS A 103 8.28 9.44 21.95
CA LYS A 103 7.98 8.11 22.51
C LYS A 103 6.49 7.74 22.53
N GLU A 104 5.68 8.40 21.72
CA GLU A 104 4.24 8.13 21.58
C GLU A 104 4.04 6.94 20.64
N VAL A 105 3.99 5.73 21.20
CA VAL A 105 3.82 4.50 20.42
C VAL A 105 2.33 4.28 20.10
N PRO A 106 1.94 4.12 18.82
CA PRO A 106 0.56 3.86 18.48
C PRO A 106 0.18 2.41 18.78
N GLY A 107 -1.12 2.19 19.01
CA GLY A 107 -1.69 0.84 19.00
C GLY A 107 -1.54 0.19 17.63
N ILE A 108 -1.13 -1.09 17.64
CA ILE A 108 -1.02 -1.93 16.45
C ILE A 108 -2.04 -3.06 16.60
N VAL A 109 -3.19 -2.89 15.96
CA VAL A 109 -4.26 -3.89 15.94
C VAL A 109 -4.61 -4.19 14.49
N ILE A 110 -4.57 -5.47 14.14
CA ILE A 110 -5.04 -5.96 12.84
C ILE A 110 -6.40 -6.62 13.07
N GLU A 111 -7.46 -5.90 12.72
CA GLU A 111 -8.83 -6.34 12.94
C GLU A 111 -9.23 -7.48 11.97
N GLU A 112 -10.25 -8.26 12.35
CA GLU A 112 -10.73 -9.41 11.56
C GLU A 112 -11.14 -9.00 10.14
N GLY A 113 -11.86 -7.89 9.98
CA GLY A 113 -12.29 -7.39 8.67
C GLY A 113 -11.12 -7.07 7.75
N PHE A 114 -10.07 -6.45 8.28
CA PHE A 114 -8.87 -6.12 7.51
C PHE A 114 -8.03 -7.36 7.19
N SER A 115 -7.73 -8.19 8.19
CA SER A 115 -6.96 -9.43 7.98
C SER A 115 -7.63 -10.39 7.00
N SER A 116 -8.95 -10.55 7.07
CA SER A 116 -9.72 -11.37 6.14
C SER A 116 -9.64 -10.84 4.71
N LEU A 117 -9.74 -9.52 4.52
CA LEU A 117 -9.64 -8.91 3.20
C LEU A 117 -8.24 -9.09 2.60
N VAL A 118 -7.20 -8.80 3.38
CA VAL A 118 -5.79 -8.98 2.97
C VAL A 118 -5.52 -10.43 2.58
N SER A 119 -5.98 -11.38 3.40
CA SER A 119 -5.86 -12.81 3.09
C SER A 119 -6.59 -13.16 1.80
N LYS A 120 -7.80 -12.62 1.58
CA LYS A 120 -8.60 -12.90 0.38
C LYS A 120 -7.91 -12.43 -0.89
N ILE A 121 -7.22 -11.29 -0.88
CA ILE A 121 -6.49 -10.77 -2.04
C ILE A 121 -5.05 -11.31 -2.14
N GLY A 122 -4.63 -12.16 -1.22
CA GLY A 122 -3.28 -12.72 -1.16
C GLY A 122 -2.21 -11.63 -1.06
N ALA A 123 -2.47 -10.60 -0.25
CA ALA A 123 -1.53 -9.50 -0.01
C ALA A 123 -0.66 -9.77 1.21
N ASP A 124 0.59 -9.30 1.15
CA ASP A 124 1.48 -9.26 2.30
C ASP A 124 1.19 -8.00 3.14
N ILE A 125 1.44 -8.07 4.45
CA ILE A 125 1.45 -6.89 5.33
C ILE A 125 2.89 -6.61 5.70
N ASP A 126 3.32 -5.39 5.45
CA ASP A 126 4.64 -4.87 5.77
C ASP A 126 4.49 -3.73 6.79
N ILE A 127 5.35 -3.67 7.80
CA ILE A 127 5.28 -2.65 8.87
C ILE A 127 6.68 -2.09 9.10
N ASP A 128 6.87 -0.84 8.69
CA ASP A 128 8.07 -0.06 8.93
C ASP A 128 7.87 0.88 10.13
N ILE A 129 8.76 0.79 11.12
CA ILE A 129 8.74 1.65 12.30
C ILE A 129 10.03 2.47 12.35
N TYR A 130 9.89 3.79 12.33
CA TYR A 130 10.97 4.75 12.48
C TYR A 130 10.82 5.46 13.83
N ILE A 131 11.80 5.29 14.71
CA ILE A 131 11.86 6.00 15.98
C ILE A 131 12.70 7.26 15.76
N MET A 132 12.06 8.42 15.86
CA MET A 132 12.68 9.72 15.68
C MET A 132 13.37 10.15 16.97
N SER A 133 14.55 10.77 16.85
CA SER A 133 15.40 11.23 17.96
C SER A 133 15.26 12.72 18.24
#